data_AF-A0A1V1W8L6-F1
#
_entry.id   AF-A0A1V1W8L6-F1
#
_cell.length_a   1.000
_cell.length_b   1.000
_cell.length_c   1.000
_cell.angle_alpha   90.00
_cell.angle_beta   90.00
_cell.angle_gamma   90.00
#
_symmetry.space_group_name_H-M   'P 1'
#
loop_
_entity.id
_entity.type
_entity.pdbx_description
1 polymer ?
#
loop_
_entity_poly.entity_id
_entity_poly.type
_entity_poly.pdbx_seq_one_letter_code
_entity_poly.pdbx_strand_id
1 'polypeptide(L)'
;MTLSTQAMAQLSNNLVYSAIAVYAIAMLAYAAEAAGRTATTTGPSETRGTGKWFRLGAVGTSLTVLAFALNSGGVLARGLAAQRAPWGNMYEFAIVGAVAAGGAYLALLYLRPVRDVGVWIVAIVLLALGLAVTVLYTPVDALVPVLNSYWLVIHVAAAITAGGVFSVGAVATGLFLLKSRSEKRAARSGNPPGRRYAASLPASSTWEQVAHTAHMFAFPIWTFAVIAGAIWAENSWGR
;
A
#
# COMPACT_ATOMS: atom_id res chain seq x y z
N MET A 1 32.24 11.71 -4.32
CA MET A 1 31.55 12.58 -5.28
C MET A 1 30.13 12.78 -4.76
N THR A 2 29.89 13.82 -3.96
CA THR A 2 28.55 14.10 -3.42
C THR A 2 27.69 14.67 -4.55
N LEU A 3 26.62 13.97 -4.92
CA LEU A 3 25.65 14.47 -5.90
C LEU A 3 25.07 15.80 -5.40
N SER A 4 24.89 16.77 -6.30
CA SER A 4 24.31 18.06 -5.93
C SER A 4 22.86 17.89 -5.47
N THR A 5 22.37 18.81 -4.63
CA THR A 5 20.98 18.81 -4.15
C THR A 5 19.96 18.72 -5.29
N GLN A 6 20.24 19.42 -6.40
CA GLN A 6 19.40 19.38 -7.60
C GLN A 6 19.40 18.00 -8.26
N ALA A 7 20.56 17.33 -8.34
CA ALA A 7 20.65 15.97 -8.87
C ALA A 7 19.88 14.96 -7.98
N MET A 8 19.93 15.12 -6.66
CA MET A 8 19.13 14.31 -5.72
C MET A 8 17.63 14.52 -5.89
N ALA A 9 17.17 15.76 -6.06
CA ALA A 9 15.77 16.05 -6.31
C ALA A 9 15.27 15.46 -7.64
N GLN A 10 16.08 15.56 -8.70
CA GLN A 10 15.77 14.93 -10.00
C GLN A 10 15.75 13.40 -9.90
N LEU A 11 16.72 12.81 -9.20
CA LEU A 11 16.76 11.38 -8.95
C LEU A 11 15.49 10.91 -8.22
N SER A 12 15.07 11.64 -7.18
CA SER A 12 13.81 11.38 -6.47
C SER A 12 12.63 11.30 -7.44
N ASN A 13 12.47 12.31 -8.30
CA ASN A 13 11.36 12.36 -9.24
C ASN A 13 11.39 11.18 -10.22
N ASN A 14 12.56 10.89 -10.80
CA ASN A 14 12.73 9.78 -11.74
C ASN A 14 12.42 8.42 -11.11
N LEU A 15 12.83 8.22 -9.85
CA LEU A 15 12.55 7.00 -9.10
C LEU A 15 11.06 6.86 -8.79
N VAL A 16 10.37 7.95 -8.43
CA VAL A 16 8.91 7.93 -8.21
C VAL A 16 8.15 7.63 -9.52
N TYR A 17 8.51 8.25 -10.64
CA TYR A 17 7.89 7.94 -11.94
C TYR A 17 8.15 6.49 -12.36
N SER A 18 9.38 6.00 -12.15
CA SER A 18 9.74 4.60 -12.43
C SER A 18 8.93 3.65 -11.54
N ALA A 19 8.76 3.96 -10.25
CA ALA A 19 7.92 3.20 -9.34
C ALA A 19 6.47 3.13 -9.82
N ILE A 20 5.88 4.25 -10.28
CA ILE A 20 4.52 4.27 -10.84
C ILE A 20 4.41 3.32 -12.03
N ALA A 21 5.35 3.38 -12.98
CA ALA A 21 5.33 2.51 -14.16
C ALA A 21 5.41 1.03 -13.75
N VAL A 22 6.31 0.66 -12.84
CA VAL A 22 6.48 -0.72 -12.39
C VAL A 22 5.28 -1.19 -11.56
N TYR A 23 4.72 -0.35 -10.68
CA TYR A 23 3.48 -0.66 -9.95
C TYR A 23 2.30 -0.88 -10.91
N ALA A 24 2.18 -0.10 -11.99
CA ALA A 24 1.12 -0.28 -12.98
C ALA A 24 1.22 -1.67 -13.65
N ILE A 25 2.42 -2.09 -14.03
CA ILE A 25 2.65 -3.44 -14.59
C ILE A 25 2.36 -4.52 -13.53
N ALA A 26 2.77 -4.30 -12.27
CA ALA A 26 2.45 -5.21 -11.17
C ALA A 26 0.93 -5.37 -10.97
N MET A 27 0.17 -4.28 -11.03
CA MET A 27 -1.28 -4.28 -10.93
C MET A 27 -1.92 -5.11 -12.04
N LEU A 28 -1.47 -4.93 -13.29
CA LEU A 28 -1.95 -5.72 -14.42
C LEU A 28 -1.64 -7.21 -14.25
N ALA A 29 -0.47 -7.56 -13.74
CA ALA A 29 -0.10 -8.95 -13.46
C ALA A 29 -1.00 -9.58 -12.37
N TYR A 30 -1.27 -8.86 -11.27
CA TYR A 30 -2.20 -9.32 -10.24
C TYR A 30 -3.64 -9.43 -10.74
N ALA A 31 -4.11 -8.46 -11.54
CA ALA A 31 -5.44 -8.48 -12.14
C ALA A 31 -5.60 -9.67 -13.11
N ALA A 32 -4.58 -9.93 -13.93
CA ALA A 32 -4.57 -11.08 -14.85
C ALA A 32 -4.62 -12.41 -14.11
N GLU A 33 -3.90 -12.55 -13.00
CA GLU A 33 -4.01 -13.73 -12.13
C GLU A 33 -5.43 -13.87 -11.56
N ALA A 34 -6.00 -12.81 -10.98
CA ALA A 34 -7.32 -12.83 -10.37
C ALA A 34 -8.41 -13.20 -11.38
N ALA A 35 -8.33 -12.63 -12.59
CA ALA A 35 -9.22 -12.97 -13.71
C ALA A 35 -9.06 -14.42 -14.13
N GLY A 36 -7.82 -14.90 -14.30
CA GLY A 36 -7.51 -16.28 -14.65
C GLY A 36 -8.06 -17.30 -13.65
N ARG A 37 -7.85 -17.07 -12.35
CA ARG A 37 -8.38 -17.94 -11.28
C ARG A 37 -9.91 -17.99 -11.27
N THR A 38 -10.55 -16.84 -11.49
CA THR A 38 -12.01 -16.73 -11.55
C THR A 38 -12.59 -17.49 -12.75
N ALA A 39 -11.90 -17.48 -13.90
CA ALA A 39 -12.31 -18.23 -15.08
C ALA A 39 -12.20 -19.75 -14.89
N THR A 40 -11.23 -20.23 -14.11
CA THR A 40 -10.96 -21.67 -13.91
C THR A 40 -11.71 -22.30 -12.72
N THR A 41 -12.53 -21.55 -11.98
CA THR A 41 -13.16 -22.04 -10.73
C THR A 41 -14.25 -23.13 -10.94
N THR A 42 -14.61 -23.50 -12.18
CA THR A 42 -15.75 -24.40 -12.47
C THR A 42 -15.44 -25.59 -13.41
N GLY A 43 -14.18 -26.05 -13.52
CA GLY A 43 -13.81 -27.20 -14.37
C GLY A 43 -13.56 -28.50 -13.57
N PRO A 44 -13.71 -29.70 -14.18
CA PRO A 44 -13.30 -30.97 -13.58
C PRO A 44 -11.82 -30.92 -13.17
N SER A 45 -11.47 -31.63 -12.10
CA SER A 45 -10.17 -31.54 -11.39
C SER A 45 -8.94 -32.05 -12.15
N GLU A 46 -8.96 -32.09 -13.48
CA GLU A 46 -7.84 -32.59 -14.27
C GLU A 46 -6.99 -31.44 -14.80
N THR A 47 -5.76 -31.39 -14.26
CA THR A 47 -4.62 -30.59 -14.72
C THR A 47 -4.69 -29.08 -14.47
N ARG A 48 -4.22 -28.70 -13.27
CA ARG A 48 -3.50 -27.47 -12.93
C ARG A 48 -3.30 -26.46 -14.08
N GLY A 49 -4.34 -25.69 -14.39
CA GLY A 49 -4.20 -24.32 -14.88
C GLY A 49 -3.47 -23.40 -13.89
N THR A 50 -3.09 -23.94 -12.72
CA THR A 50 -2.40 -23.24 -11.64
C THR A 50 -1.04 -22.71 -12.05
N GLY A 51 -0.32 -23.31 -13.01
CA GLY A 51 1.05 -22.89 -13.34
C GLY A 51 1.15 -21.47 -13.89
N LYS A 52 0.41 -21.16 -14.97
CA LYS A 52 0.52 -19.88 -15.68
C LYS A 52 0.01 -18.70 -14.85
N TRP A 53 -1.19 -18.81 -14.29
CA TRP A 53 -1.79 -17.74 -13.51
C TRP A 53 -1.02 -17.49 -12.21
N PHE A 54 -0.56 -18.56 -11.54
CA PHE A 54 0.28 -18.41 -10.35
C PHE A 54 1.62 -17.74 -10.65
N ARG A 55 2.24 -18.04 -11.80
CA ARG A 55 3.46 -17.36 -12.29
C ARG A 55 3.21 -15.87 -12.52
N LEU A 56 2.08 -15.49 -13.13
CA LEU A 56 1.72 -14.06 -13.29
C LEU A 56 1.60 -13.35 -11.94
N GLY A 57 0.99 -13.98 -10.95
CA GLY A 57 0.95 -13.44 -9.60
C GLY A 57 2.32 -13.32 -8.93
N ALA A 58 3.23 -14.26 -9.19
CA ALA A 58 4.60 -14.20 -8.68
C ALA A 58 5.38 -13.05 -9.35
N VAL A 59 5.20 -12.86 -10.66
CA VAL A 59 5.70 -11.69 -11.38
C VAL A 59 5.15 -10.40 -10.80
N GLY A 60 3.84 -10.34 -10.51
CA GLY A 60 3.21 -9.19 -9.84
C GLY A 60 3.88 -8.87 -8.49
N THR A 61 4.18 -9.90 -7.69
CA THR A 61 4.92 -9.71 -6.42
C THR A 61 6.35 -9.22 -6.64
N SER A 62 7.10 -9.81 -7.57
CA SER A 62 8.47 -9.35 -7.86
C SER A 62 8.51 -7.91 -8.35
N LEU A 63 7.57 -7.53 -9.22
CA LEU A 63 7.43 -6.15 -9.68
C LEU A 63 7.01 -5.21 -8.54
N THR A 64 6.15 -5.65 -7.62
CA THR A 64 5.77 -4.87 -6.43
C THR A 64 6.97 -4.62 -5.53
N VAL A 65 7.84 -5.62 -5.31
CA VAL A 65 9.09 -5.46 -4.55
C VAL A 65 10.02 -4.46 -5.23
N LEU A 66 10.19 -4.56 -6.55
CA LEU A 66 11.00 -3.62 -7.33
C LEU A 66 10.42 -2.19 -7.25
N ALA A 67 9.13 -2.03 -7.48
CA ALA A 67 8.46 -0.74 -7.41
C ALA A 67 8.53 -0.12 -6.01
N PHE A 68 8.41 -0.94 -4.96
CA PHE A 68 8.61 -0.52 -3.57
C PHE A 68 10.04 -0.03 -3.33
N ALA A 69 11.05 -0.75 -3.83
CA ALA A 69 12.44 -0.34 -3.72
C ALA A 69 12.71 0.98 -4.46
N LEU A 70 12.14 1.16 -5.66
CA LEU A 70 12.21 2.41 -6.42
C LEU A 70 11.54 3.57 -5.67
N ASN A 71 10.31 3.37 -5.16
CA ASN A 71 9.59 4.39 -4.41
C ASN A 71 10.34 4.78 -3.13
N SER A 72 10.87 3.78 -2.40
CA SER A 72 11.70 4.00 -1.21
C SER A 72 12.99 4.75 -1.55
N GLY A 73 13.65 4.41 -2.67
CA GLY A 73 14.80 5.14 -3.18
C GLY A 73 14.45 6.60 -3.53
N GLY A 74 13.26 6.83 -4.09
CA GLY A 74 12.73 8.17 -4.36
C GLY A 74 12.58 8.99 -3.08
N VAL A 75 11.94 8.41 -2.06
CA VAL A 75 11.80 9.00 -0.72
C VAL A 75 13.17 9.32 -0.10
N LEU A 76 14.13 8.39 -0.15
CA LEU A 76 15.47 8.60 0.39
C LEU A 76 16.20 9.72 -0.35
N ALA A 77 16.19 9.72 -1.68
CA ALA A 77 16.79 10.77 -2.50
C ALA A 77 16.14 12.14 -2.20
N ARG A 78 14.82 12.17 -1.97
CA ARG A 78 14.09 13.38 -1.56
C ARG A 78 14.58 13.90 -0.20
N GLY A 79 14.72 13.03 0.79
CA GLY A 79 15.23 13.40 2.12
C GLY A 79 16.67 13.93 2.07
N LEU A 80 17.52 13.29 1.25
CA LEU A 80 18.89 13.75 1.00
C LEU A 80 18.93 15.09 0.25
N ALA A 81 18.03 15.34 -0.70
CA ALA A 81 17.92 16.64 -1.34
C ALA A 81 17.49 17.72 -0.34
N ALA A 82 16.50 17.43 0.50
CA ALA A 82 15.94 18.38 1.45
C ALA A 82 16.83 18.60 2.69
N GLN A 83 17.77 17.68 2.97
CA GLN A 83 18.55 17.63 4.22
C GLN A 83 17.66 17.57 5.48
N ARG A 84 16.52 16.89 5.35
CA ARG A 84 15.51 16.70 6.40
C ARG A 84 14.65 15.48 6.06
N ALA A 85 13.83 15.05 7.01
CA ALA A 85 12.84 14.03 6.71
C ALA A 85 11.81 14.52 5.66
N PRO A 86 11.49 13.71 4.63
CA PRO A 86 10.68 14.10 3.48
C PRO A 86 9.18 13.89 3.74
N TRP A 87 8.61 14.64 4.68
CA TRP A 87 7.18 14.64 5.01
C TRP A 87 6.66 16.05 5.38
N GLY A 88 7.23 17.07 4.76
CA GLY A 88 6.93 18.49 5.02
C GLY A 88 5.75 19.06 4.22
N ASN A 89 5.19 18.31 3.28
CA ASN A 89 4.06 18.70 2.46
C ASN A 89 3.27 17.47 2.00
N MET A 90 2.13 17.68 1.33
CA MET A 90 1.23 16.60 0.91
C MET A 90 1.83 15.67 -0.15
N TYR A 91 2.69 16.16 -1.05
CA TYR A 91 3.41 15.31 -2.00
C TYR A 91 4.32 14.32 -1.27
N GLU A 92 5.14 14.86 -0.38
CA GLU A 92 6.06 14.10 0.46
C GLU A 92 5.32 13.08 1.34
N PHE A 93 4.23 13.51 1.99
CA PHE A 93 3.36 12.62 2.76
C PHE A 93 2.79 11.48 1.91
N ALA A 94 2.35 11.76 0.68
CA ALA A 94 1.78 10.75 -0.21
C ALA A 94 2.81 9.71 -0.68
N ILE A 95 4.03 10.11 -1.06
CA ILE A 95 5.07 9.16 -1.51
C ILE A 95 5.57 8.29 -0.35
N VAL A 96 5.72 8.85 0.86
CA VAL A 96 6.10 8.07 2.06
C VAL A 96 4.94 7.19 2.52
N GLY A 97 3.71 7.67 2.45
CA GLY A 97 2.50 6.89 2.71
C GLY A 97 2.37 5.68 1.77
N ALA A 98 2.69 5.86 0.49
CA ALA A 98 2.75 4.78 -0.49
C ALA A 98 3.83 3.74 -0.15
N VAL A 99 5.01 4.17 0.33
CA VAL A 99 6.03 3.26 0.87
C VAL A 99 5.47 2.51 2.07
N ALA A 100 4.84 3.17 3.04
CA ALA A 100 4.28 2.50 4.21
C ALA A 100 3.19 1.46 3.87
N ALA A 101 2.27 1.79 2.95
CA ALA A 101 1.25 0.85 2.49
C ALA A 101 1.85 -0.34 1.72
N GLY A 102 2.80 -0.08 0.81
CA GLY A 102 3.52 -1.13 0.10
C GLY A 102 4.34 -2.02 1.02
N GLY A 103 5.04 -1.43 1.99
CA GLY A 103 5.83 -2.14 3.00
C GLY A 103 4.95 -2.99 3.92
N ALA A 104 3.81 -2.46 4.37
CA ALA A 104 2.83 -3.23 5.16
C ALA A 104 2.28 -4.43 4.37
N TYR A 105 2.00 -4.27 3.08
CA TYR A 105 1.59 -5.39 2.23
C TYR A 105 2.70 -6.42 2.02
N LEU A 106 3.93 -6.01 1.75
CA LEU A 106 5.05 -6.93 1.59
C LEU A 106 5.37 -7.67 2.90
N ALA A 107 5.27 -6.99 4.04
CA ALA A 107 5.37 -7.61 5.36
C ALA A 107 4.26 -8.63 5.60
N LEU A 108 3.00 -8.28 5.26
CA LEU A 108 1.89 -9.24 5.30
C LEU A 108 2.21 -10.45 4.43
N LEU A 109 2.68 -10.25 3.19
CA LEU A 109 2.94 -11.33 2.25
C LEU A 109 4.05 -12.26 2.72
N TYR A 110 5.06 -11.71 3.41
CA TYR A 110 6.12 -12.48 4.06
C TYR A 110 5.59 -13.32 5.23
N LEU A 111 4.72 -12.75 6.07
CA LEU A 111 4.16 -13.43 7.25
C LEU A 111 3.04 -14.43 6.89
N ARG A 112 2.25 -14.11 5.86
CA ARG A 112 1.11 -14.89 5.37
C ARG A 112 1.03 -14.74 3.85
N PRO A 113 1.13 -15.82 3.05
CA PRO A 113 1.16 -15.75 1.58
C PRO A 113 -0.21 -15.45 0.93
N VAL A 114 -0.94 -14.45 1.44
CA VAL A 114 -2.27 -14.01 0.97
C VAL A 114 -2.16 -12.93 -0.11
N ARG A 115 -1.77 -13.37 -1.31
CA ARG A 115 -1.54 -12.51 -2.47
C ARG A 115 -2.76 -11.73 -2.97
N ASP A 116 -3.99 -12.17 -2.70
CA ASP A 116 -5.19 -11.51 -3.25
C ASP A 116 -5.35 -10.05 -2.81
N VAL A 117 -4.70 -9.66 -1.71
CA VAL A 117 -4.65 -8.27 -1.21
C VAL A 117 -3.85 -7.36 -2.15
N GLY A 118 -2.89 -7.94 -2.89
CA GLY A 118 -1.90 -7.21 -3.68
C GLY A 118 -2.48 -6.30 -4.76
N VAL A 119 -3.49 -6.76 -5.51
CA VAL A 119 -4.11 -5.95 -6.56
C VAL A 119 -4.71 -4.65 -6.00
N TRP A 120 -5.32 -4.72 -4.82
CA TRP A 120 -6.00 -3.60 -4.19
C TRP A 120 -5.02 -2.65 -3.51
N ILE A 121 -3.99 -3.17 -2.83
CA ILE A 121 -2.96 -2.31 -2.24
C ILE A 121 -2.15 -1.61 -3.30
N VAL A 122 -1.76 -2.30 -4.38
CA VAL A 122 -1.05 -1.66 -5.50
C VAL A 122 -1.93 -0.61 -6.17
N ALA A 123 -3.25 -0.84 -6.29
CA ALA A 123 -4.17 0.18 -6.79
C ALA A 123 -4.20 1.43 -5.90
N ILE A 124 -4.29 1.26 -4.58
CA ILE A 124 -4.25 2.38 -3.62
C ILE A 124 -2.91 3.14 -3.72
N VAL A 125 -1.79 2.41 -3.81
CA VAL A 125 -0.45 3.01 -3.98
C VAL A 125 -0.36 3.79 -5.29
N LEU A 126 -0.86 3.25 -6.40
CA LEU A 126 -0.88 3.94 -7.70
C LEU A 126 -1.74 5.20 -7.66
N LEU A 127 -2.90 5.15 -7.02
CA LEU A 127 -3.75 6.33 -6.84
C LEU A 127 -3.04 7.40 -6.00
N ALA A 128 -2.38 7.00 -4.90
CA ALA A 128 -1.63 7.92 -4.05
C ALA A 128 -0.45 8.55 -4.80
N LEU A 129 0.36 7.76 -5.51
CA LEU A 129 1.49 8.26 -6.29
C LEU A 129 1.03 9.08 -7.50
N GLY A 130 -0.04 8.68 -8.17
CA GLY A 130 -0.66 9.42 -9.26
C GLY A 130 -1.15 10.79 -8.80
N LEU A 131 -1.87 10.85 -7.68
CA LEU A 131 -2.29 12.11 -7.06
C LEU A 131 -1.09 12.96 -6.64
N ALA A 132 -0.06 12.32 -6.08
CA ALA A 132 1.18 13.00 -5.70
C ALA A 132 1.80 13.74 -6.89
N VAL A 133 2.04 13.06 -8.01
CA VAL A 133 2.75 13.66 -9.15
C VAL A 133 1.89 14.60 -10.01
N THR A 134 0.56 14.47 -9.97
CA THR A 134 -0.35 15.27 -10.82
C THR A 134 -0.95 16.48 -10.13
N VAL A 135 -1.27 16.39 -8.83
CA VAL A 135 -1.99 17.44 -8.10
C VAL A 135 -1.18 18.02 -6.96
N LEU A 136 -0.45 17.18 -6.22
CA LEU A 136 0.21 17.60 -4.99
C LEU A 136 1.67 18.01 -5.19
N TYR A 137 2.22 17.81 -6.39
CA TYR A 137 3.66 17.94 -6.64
C TYR A 137 4.17 19.31 -6.20
N THR A 138 5.18 19.27 -5.35
CA THR A 138 5.90 20.46 -4.88
C THR A 138 7.39 20.23 -5.07
N PRO A 139 8.17 21.22 -5.55
CA PRO A 139 9.63 21.12 -5.54
C PRO A 139 10.20 20.86 -4.14
N VAL A 140 11.45 20.38 -4.08
CA VAL A 140 12.14 20.24 -2.79
C VAL A 140 12.44 21.64 -2.25
N ASP A 141 12.03 21.88 -1.01
CA ASP A 141 12.21 23.18 -0.33
C ASP A 141 12.39 22.99 1.19
N ALA A 142 12.80 24.06 1.87
CA ALA A 142 12.87 24.13 3.32
C ALA A 142 11.48 23.93 3.97
N LEU A 143 11.47 23.50 5.23
CA LEU A 143 10.21 23.47 5.99
C LEU A 143 9.75 24.88 6.27
N VAL A 144 8.44 25.10 6.17
CA VAL A 144 7.85 26.29 6.79
C VAL A 144 8.16 26.25 8.29
N PRO A 145 8.46 27.40 8.94
CA PRO A 145 8.99 27.44 10.31
C PRO A 145 8.17 26.63 11.31
N VAL A 146 6.85 26.63 11.13
CA VAL A 146 5.89 25.95 12.00
C VAL A 146 5.96 24.42 11.98
N LEU A 147 6.49 23.84 10.90
CA LEU A 147 6.71 22.39 10.76
C LEU A 147 8.09 21.97 11.28
N ASN A 148 8.98 22.91 11.63
CA ASN A 148 10.33 22.59 12.05
C ASN A 148 10.41 22.21 13.54
N SER A 149 9.87 21.02 13.86
CA SER A 149 9.87 20.48 15.22
C SER A 149 10.10 18.97 15.17
N TYR A 150 10.81 18.43 16.18
CA TYR A 150 10.99 16.98 16.34
C TYR A 150 9.64 16.26 16.53
N TRP A 151 8.63 16.95 17.05
CA TRP A 151 7.27 16.41 17.18
C TRP A 151 6.63 16.09 15.83
N LEU A 152 6.94 16.86 14.77
CA LEU A 152 6.47 16.55 13.41
C LEU A 152 6.98 15.17 12.99
N VAL A 153 8.28 14.92 13.17
CA VAL A 153 8.92 13.64 12.81
C VAL A 153 8.25 12.48 13.55
N ILE A 154 8.06 12.61 14.86
CA ILE A 154 7.45 11.56 15.69
C ILE A 154 5.98 11.31 15.29
N HIS A 155 5.19 12.38 15.19
CA HIS A 155 3.76 12.30 14.86
C HIS A 155 3.55 11.71 13.47
N VAL A 156 4.21 12.29 12.46
CA VAL A 156 3.98 11.93 11.06
C VAL A 156 4.51 10.53 10.75
N ALA A 157 5.64 10.13 11.34
CA ALA A 157 6.11 8.75 11.22
C ALA A 157 5.08 7.76 11.78
N ALA A 158 4.55 8.00 12.98
CA ALA A 158 3.53 7.14 13.57
C ALA A 158 2.24 7.11 12.73
N ALA A 159 1.76 8.28 12.26
CA ALA A 159 0.56 8.39 11.43
C ALA A 159 0.71 7.63 10.10
N ILE A 160 1.85 7.77 9.43
CA ILE A 160 2.12 7.09 8.16
C ILE A 160 2.27 5.57 8.37
N THR A 161 2.98 5.14 9.41
CA THR A 161 3.11 3.70 9.72
C THR A 161 1.73 3.08 10.02
N ALA A 162 0.92 3.72 10.86
CA ALA A 162 -0.43 3.25 11.15
C ALA A 162 -1.31 3.25 9.88
N GLY A 163 -1.27 4.33 9.08
CA GLY A 163 -2.03 4.45 7.83
C GLY A 163 -1.68 3.38 6.79
N GLY A 164 -0.39 3.02 6.68
CA GLY A 164 0.06 1.94 5.82
C GLY A 164 -0.54 0.59 6.21
N VAL A 165 -0.53 0.25 7.51
CA VAL A 165 -1.12 -1.00 8.01
C VAL A 165 -2.65 -0.96 7.96
N PHE A 166 -3.28 0.18 8.24
CA PHE A 166 -4.73 0.34 8.07
C PHE A 166 -5.18 0.18 6.63
N SER A 167 -4.36 0.54 5.64
CA SER A 167 -4.67 0.29 4.23
C SER A 167 -4.84 -1.21 3.95
N VAL A 168 -3.95 -2.04 4.51
CA VAL A 168 -4.08 -3.51 4.48
C VAL A 168 -5.33 -3.99 5.21
N GLY A 169 -5.59 -3.45 6.41
CA GLY A 169 -6.78 -3.75 7.20
C GLY A 169 -8.08 -3.43 6.44
N ALA A 170 -8.16 -2.26 5.80
CA ALA A 170 -9.32 -1.80 5.05
C ALA A 170 -9.60 -2.70 3.83
N VAL A 171 -8.56 -3.06 3.07
CA VAL A 171 -8.69 -4.02 1.96
C VAL A 171 -9.16 -5.37 2.47
N ALA A 172 -8.56 -5.89 3.55
CA ALA A 172 -8.95 -7.17 4.13
C ALA A 172 -10.42 -7.17 4.60
N THR A 173 -10.88 -6.10 5.25
CA THR A 173 -12.30 -5.93 5.61
C THR A 173 -13.21 -5.90 4.38
N GLY A 174 -12.81 -5.23 3.30
CA GLY A 174 -13.56 -5.24 2.03
C GLY A 174 -13.68 -6.64 1.43
N LEU A 175 -12.57 -7.40 1.41
CA LEU A 175 -12.55 -8.79 0.92
C LEU A 175 -13.36 -9.71 1.83
N PHE A 176 -13.32 -9.52 3.15
CA PHE A 176 -14.15 -10.23 4.12
C PHE A 176 -15.64 -10.05 3.80
N LEU A 177 -16.10 -8.81 3.62
CA LEU A 177 -17.50 -8.52 3.32
C LEU A 177 -17.93 -9.13 1.99
N LEU A 178 -17.08 -9.03 0.96
CA LEU A 178 -17.32 -9.62 -0.35
C LEU A 178 -17.45 -11.14 -0.28
N LYS A 179 -16.52 -11.80 0.42
CA LYS A 179 -16.50 -13.26 0.56
C LYS A 179 -17.64 -13.77 1.44
N SER A 180 -17.87 -13.15 2.59
CA SER A 180 -18.95 -13.50 3.53
C SER A 180 -20.32 -13.41 2.85
N ARG A 181 -20.55 -12.36 2.04
CA ARG A 181 -21.79 -12.24 1.25
C ARG A 181 -21.93 -13.36 0.23
N SER A 182 -20.84 -13.78 -0.42
CA SER A 182 -20.85 -14.88 -1.38
C SER A 182 -21.16 -16.22 -0.71
N GLU A 183 -20.52 -16.51 0.41
CA GLU A 183 -20.74 -17.75 1.21
C GLU A 183 -22.19 -17.83 1.70
N LYS A 184 -22.71 -16.75 2.30
CA LYS A 184 -24.11 -16.68 2.76
C LYS A 184 -25.10 -16.88 1.62
N ARG A 185 -24.81 -16.37 0.41
CA ARG A 185 -25.67 -16.55 -0.76
C ARG A 185 -25.68 -18.01 -1.23
N ALA A 186 -24.52 -18.64 -1.33
CA ALA A 186 -24.41 -20.04 -1.72
C ALA A 186 -25.18 -20.96 -0.76
N ALA A 187 -25.05 -20.73 0.56
CA ALA A 187 -25.77 -21.48 1.58
C ALA A 187 -27.31 -21.36 1.46
N ARG A 188 -27.82 -20.18 1.09
CA ARG A 188 -29.27 -19.97 0.88
C ARG A 188 -29.79 -20.56 -0.42
N SER A 189 -29.01 -20.48 -1.50
CA SER A 189 -29.48 -20.88 -2.83
C SER A 189 -29.28 -22.37 -3.13
N GLY A 190 -28.48 -23.10 -2.33
CA GLY A 190 -28.05 -24.48 -2.63
C GLY A 190 -27.10 -24.58 -3.83
N ASN A 191 -27.06 -23.56 -4.70
CA ASN A 191 -26.17 -23.50 -5.86
C ASN A 191 -24.77 -22.98 -5.50
N PRO A 192 -23.71 -23.54 -6.12
CA PRO A 192 -22.36 -23.04 -5.95
C PRO A 192 -22.26 -21.58 -6.45
N PRO A 193 -21.38 -20.76 -5.85
CA PRO A 193 -21.11 -19.44 -6.37
C PRO A 193 -20.57 -19.59 -7.79
N GLY A 194 -21.28 -19.04 -8.79
CA GLY A 194 -20.82 -19.05 -10.18
C GLY A 194 -19.46 -18.34 -10.36
N ARG A 195 -18.97 -18.22 -11.59
CA ARG A 195 -17.67 -17.57 -11.93
C ARG A 195 -17.61 -16.10 -11.50
N ARG A 196 -17.32 -15.85 -10.23
CA ARG A 196 -17.24 -14.53 -9.61
C ARG A 196 -15.92 -14.41 -8.87
N TYR A 197 -15.35 -13.21 -8.86
CA TYR A 197 -14.12 -12.93 -8.11
C TYR A 197 -14.21 -13.40 -6.64
N ALA A 198 -15.35 -13.20 -5.98
CA ALA A 198 -15.56 -13.68 -4.61
C ALA A 198 -15.45 -15.21 -4.42
N ALA A 199 -15.69 -15.99 -5.47
CA ALA A 199 -15.58 -17.45 -5.43
C ALA A 199 -14.11 -17.92 -5.46
N SER A 200 -13.22 -17.17 -6.11
CA SER A 200 -11.79 -17.50 -6.23
C SER A 200 -10.95 -17.06 -5.02
N LEU A 201 -11.53 -16.24 -4.13
CA LEU A 201 -10.91 -15.83 -2.87
C LEU A 201 -10.92 -16.96 -1.82
N PRO A 202 -9.89 -17.03 -0.95
CA PRO A 202 -9.93 -17.74 0.33
C PRO A 202 -11.20 -17.52 1.16
N ALA A 203 -11.43 -18.41 2.14
CA ALA A 203 -12.55 -18.31 3.08
C ALA A 203 -12.59 -16.95 3.79
N SER A 204 -13.80 -16.51 4.16
CA SER A 204 -13.99 -15.23 4.84
C SER A 204 -13.17 -15.10 6.13
N SER A 205 -13.00 -16.19 6.88
CA SER A 205 -12.18 -16.24 8.10
C SER A 205 -10.72 -15.83 7.89
N THR A 206 -10.14 -16.09 6.71
CA THR A 206 -8.78 -15.62 6.38
C THR A 206 -8.73 -14.10 6.37
N TRP A 207 -9.71 -13.45 5.74
CA TRP A 207 -9.78 -12.00 5.63
C TRP A 207 -10.08 -11.34 6.97
N GLU A 208 -10.92 -11.98 7.79
CA GLU A 208 -11.20 -11.56 9.17
C GLU A 208 -9.92 -11.56 10.01
N GLN A 209 -9.12 -12.63 9.97
CA GLN A 209 -7.86 -12.69 10.71
C GLN A 209 -6.84 -11.64 10.25
N VAL A 210 -6.73 -11.42 8.93
CA VAL A 210 -5.83 -10.39 8.37
C VAL A 210 -6.28 -9.00 8.83
N ALA A 211 -7.57 -8.69 8.71
CA ALA A 211 -8.13 -7.42 9.14
C ALA A 211 -7.93 -7.22 10.65
N HIS A 212 -8.29 -8.21 11.47
CA HIS A 212 -8.13 -8.14 12.92
C HIS A 212 -6.68 -7.89 13.32
N THR A 213 -5.73 -8.64 12.76
CA THR A 213 -4.29 -8.50 13.06
C THR A 213 -3.78 -7.11 12.66
N ALA A 214 -4.16 -6.64 11.47
CA ALA A 214 -3.76 -5.31 10.99
C ALA A 214 -4.29 -4.19 11.90
N HIS A 215 -5.56 -4.23 12.28
CA HIS A 215 -6.15 -3.20 13.15
C HIS A 215 -5.61 -3.27 14.58
N MET A 216 -5.41 -4.46 15.15
CA MET A 216 -4.79 -4.59 16.47
C MET A 216 -3.39 -3.99 16.52
N PHE A 217 -2.61 -4.12 15.44
CA PHE A 217 -1.28 -3.52 15.37
C PHE A 217 -1.31 -2.01 15.10
N ALA A 218 -2.15 -1.57 14.16
CA ALA A 218 -2.20 -0.18 13.72
C ALA A 218 -2.86 0.75 14.74
N PHE A 219 -3.87 0.28 15.48
CA PHE A 219 -4.67 1.14 16.35
C PHE A 219 -3.87 1.77 17.50
N PRO A 220 -3.01 1.04 18.24
CA PRO A 220 -2.16 1.66 19.26
C PRO A 220 -1.21 2.72 18.69
N ILE A 221 -0.62 2.47 17.51
CA ILE A 221 0.26 3.41 16.82
C ILE A 221 -0.52 4.66 16.41
N TRP A 222 -1.75 4.49 15.91
CA TRP A 222 -2.64 5.58 15.56
C TRP A 222 -3.06 6.41 16.79
N THR A 223 -3.41 5.77 17.90
CA THR A 223 -3.73 6.46 19.15
C THR A 223 -2.55 7.32 19.60
N PHE A 224 -1.33 6.77 19.57
CA PHE A 224 -0.12 7.53 19.84
C PHE A 224 0.06 8.69 18.86
N ALA A 225 -0.16 8.46 17.56
CA ALA A 225 -0.07 9.51 16.55
C ALA A 225 -1.05 10.66 16.84
N VAL A 226 -2.30 10.38 17.22
CA VAL A 226 -3.28 11.42 17.59
C VAL A 226 -2.81 12.24 18.78
N ILE A 227 -2.31 11.59 19.84
CA ILE A 227 -1.77 12.28 21.02
C ILE A 227 -0.55 13.14 20.64
N ALA A 228 0.42 12.56 19.92
CA ALA A 228 1.61 13.27 19.46
C ALA A 228 1.25 14.45 18.54
N GLY A 229 0.18 14.33 17.74
CA GLY A 229 -0.32 15.40 16.89
C GLY A 229 -0.89 16.57 17.68
N ALA A 230 -1.61 16.29 18.78
CA ALA A 230 -2.09 17.33 19.68
C ALA A 230 -0.92 18.08 20.36
N ILE A 231 0.11 17.35 20.82
CA ILE A 231 1.32 17.96 21.41
C ILE A 231 2.06 18.81 20.38
N TRP A 232 2.21 18.30 19.15
CA TRP A 232 2.82 19.04 18.05
C TRP A 232 2.06 20.35 17.77
N ALA A 233 0.73 20.30 17.68
CA ALA A 233 -0.11 21.46 17.39
C ALA A 233 0.04 22.54 18.48
N GLU A 234 0.05 22.15 19.76
CA GLU A 234 0.30 23.07 20.88
C GLU A 234 1.70 23.71 20.77
N ASN A 235 2.73 22.90 20.53
CA ASN A 235 4.10 23.43 20.42
C ASN A 235 4.32 24.34 19.19
N SER A 236 3.55 24.15 18.13
CA SER A 236 3.71 24.88 16.86
C SER A 236 2.81 26.11 16.74
N TRP A 237 1.59 26.06 17.29
CA TRP A 237 0.57 27.10 17.16
C TRP A 237 0.07 27.67 18.50
N GLY A 238 0.43 27.02 19.62
CA GLY A 238 0.09 27.46 20.97
C GLY A 238 0.75 28.80 21.29
N ARG A 239 -0.06 29.69 21.82
CA ARG A 239 0.36 30.99 22.38
C ARG A 239 0.81 30.78 23.81
#